data_AF-G0N1L8-F1
#
_entry.id   AF-G0N1L8-F1
#
_cell.length_a   1.000
_cell.length_b   1.000
_cell.length_c   1.000
_cell.angle_alpha   90.00
_cell.angle_beta   90.00
_cell.angle_gamma   90.00
#
_symmetry.space_group_name_H-M   'P 1'
#
loop_
_entity.id
_entity.type
_entity.pdbx_description
1 polymer ?
#
loop_
_entity_poly.entity_id
_entity_poly.type
_entity_poly.pdbx_seq_one_letter_code
_entity_poly.pdbx_strand_id
1 'polypeptide(L)'
;MPSLLEMTDVPMTNILEKCGFKSVVTLRKVCHSLRNFIDDSCFKTDLDNIHIFIIRTSFSIICHSPKLFLTNGNGFGKNWTSSDLKIILKMAQNSKLSYFSVNTNPDNAEGLDDLEEILKNQTRPLQTEHFEMEGSEILKNGRLRSR
;
A
#
# COMPACT_ATOMS: atom_id res chain seq x y z
N MET A 1 -4.71 -32.76 -10.01
CA MET A 1 -5.56 -31.58 -9.72
C MET A 1 -4.86 -30.38 -10.31
N PRO A 2 -5.54 -29.49 -11.05
CA PRO A 2 -4.91 -28.31 -11.61
C PRO A 2 -4.43 -27.38 -10.48
N SER A 3 -3.22 -26.85 -10.64
CA SER A 3 -2.62 -25.88 -9.71
C SER A 3 -3.08 -24.46 -10.06
N LEU A 4 -3.17 -23.58 -9.05
CA LEU A 4 -3.39 -22.15 -9.27
C LEU A 4 -2.31 -21.54 -10.20
N LEU A 5 -1.10 -22.10 -10.18
CA LEU A 5 0.02 -21.66 -11.01
C LEU A 5 -0.06 -22.13 -12.48
N GLU A 6 -0.96 -23.05 -12.79
CA GLU A 6 -1.19 -23.52 -14.17
C GLU A 6 -2.30 -22.69 -14.87
N MET A 7 -2.93 -21.76 -14.13
CA MET A 7 -3.93 -20.85 -14.67
C MET A 7 -3.26 -19.73 -15.48
N THR A 8 -3.91 -19.28 -16.54
CA THR A 8 -3.47 -18.10 -17.28
C THR A 8 -3.66 -16.83 -16.44
N ASP A 9 -2.94 -15.76 -16.81
CA ASP A 9 -2.89 -14.51 -16.05
C ASP A 9 -4.26 -13.89 -15.79
N VAL A 10 -5.19 -13.99 -16.75
CA VAL A 10 -6.54 -13.38 -16.65
C VAL A 10 -7.37 -14.00 -15.52
N PRO A 11 -7.60 -15.33 -15.48
CA PRO A 11 -8.22 -15.99 -14.33
C PRO A 11 -7.54 -15.70 -12.99
N MET A 12 -6.20 -15.67 -12.96
CA MET A 12 -5.44 -15.43 -11.75
C MET A 12 -5.63 -14.00 -11.22
N THR A 13 -5.61 -13.02 -12.13
CA THR A 13 -5.94 -11.61 -11.86
C THR A 13 -7.36 -11.48 -11.31
N ASN A 14 -8.35 -12.11 -11.96
CA ASN A 14 -9.75 -12.08 -11.52
C ASN A 14 -9.96 -12.67 -10.11
N ILE A 15 -9.15 -13.66 -9.72
CA ILE A 15 -9.16 -14.20 -8.35
C ILE A 15 -8.59 -13.18 -7.36
N LEU A 16 -7.48 -12.53 -7.71
CA LEU A 16 -6.86 -11.51 -6.86
C LEU A 16 -7.77 -10.29 -6.66
N GLU A 17 -8.50 -9.84 -7.68
CA GLU A 17 -9.48 -8.74 -7.57
C GLU A 17 -10.67 -9.06 -6.66
N LYS A 18 -10.95 -10.35 -6.45
CA LYS A 18 -11.98 -10.81 -5.51
C LYS A 18 -11.43 -11.06 -4.11
N CYS A 19 -10.11 -11.08 -3.96
CA CYS A 19 -9.46 -11.24 -2.67
C CYS A 19 -9.32 -9.87 -1.99
N GLY A 20 -9.62 -9.83 -0.69
CA GLY A 20 -9.27 -8.66 0.13
C GLY A 20 -7.75 -8.49 0.19
N PHE A 21 -7.30 -7.25 0.37
CA PHE A 21 -5.87 -6.89 0.41
C PHE A 21 -5.02 -7.79 1.35
N LYS A 22 -5.52 -8.13 2.53
CA LYS A 22 -4.80 -9.02 3.48
C LYS A 22 -4.53 -10.41 2.88
N SER A 23 -5.51 -10.96 2.17
CA SER A 23 -5.39 -12.26 1.51
C SER A 23 -4.34 -12.21 0.40
N VAL A 24 -4.33 -11.13 -0.39
CA VAL A 24 -3.32 -10.88 -1.43
C VAL A 24 -1.91 -10.84 -0.84
N VAL A 25 -1.68 -10.06 0.22
CA VAL A 25 -0.36 -9.98 0.89
C VAL A 25 0.03 -11.34 1.49
N THR A 26 -0.94 -12.14 1.92
CA THR A 26 -0.70 -13.49 2.41
C THR A 26 -0.29 -14.43 1.27
N LEU A 27 -0.98 -14.38 0.12
CA LEU A 27 -0.64 -15.16 -1.07
C LEU A 27 0.77 -14.85 -1.58
N ARG A 28 1.19 -13.58 -1.53
CA ARG A 28 2.56 -13.13 -1.86
C ARG A 28 3.65 -13.82 -1.03
N LYS A 29 3.32 -14.31 0.17
CA LYS A 29 4.25 -15.01 1.07
C LYS A 29 4.33 -16.52 0.82
N VAL A 30 3.39 -17.10 0.07
CA VAL A 30 3.27 -18.56 -0.09
C VAL A 30 4.40 -19.15 -0.94
N CYS A 31 4.65 -18.60 -2.13
CA CYS A 31 5.74 -19.08 -3.00
C CYS A 31 6.29 -17.97 -3.90
N HIS A 32 7.45 -18.22 -4.51
CA HIS A 32 8.13 -17.26 -5.41
C HIS A 32 7.31 -16.93 -6.65
N SER A 33 6.64 -17.91 -7.27
CA SER A 33 5.83 -17.67 -8.47
C SER A 33 4.63 -16.76 -8.17
N LEU A 34 3.93 -16.99 -7.06
CA LEU A 34 2.84 -16.12 -6.61
C LEU A 34 3.33 -14.72 -6.29
N ARG A 35 4.50 -14.61 -5.64
CA ARG A 35 5.12 -13.32 -5.34
C ARG A 35 5.40 -12.54 -6.62
N ASN A 36 6.08 -13.14 -7.58
CA ASN A 36 6.42 -12.49 -8.84
C ASN A 36 5.14 -12.07 -9.59
N PHE A 37 4.16 -12.98 -9.69
CA PHE A 37 2.89 -12.67 -10.34
C PHE A 37 2.16 -11.51 -9.66
N ILE A 38 2.04 -11.50 -8.33
CA ILE A 38 1.37 -10.44 -7.56
C ILE A 38 2.14 -9.12 -7.66
N ASP A 39 3.47 -9.16 -7.61
CA ASP A 39 4.32 -7.96 -7.66
C ASP A 39 4.31 -7.33 -9.06
N ASP A 40 4.18 -8.14 -10.12
CA ASP A 40 4.11 -7.70 -11.52
C ASP A 40 2.70 -7.29 -11.94
N SER A 41 1.67 -7.96 -11.41
CA SER A 41 0.28 -7.71 -11.78
C SER A 41 -0.25 -6.39 -11.24
N CYS A 42 -1.01 -5.70 -12.08
CA CYS A 42 -1.72 -4.47 -11.75
C CYS A 42 -3.22 -4.76 -11.72
N PHE A 43 -3.73 -5.20 -10.59
CA PHE A 43 -5.15 -5.51 -10.39
C PHE A 43 -5.82 -4.50 -9.47
N LYS A 44 -7.15 -4.40 -9.53
CA LYS A 44 -7.91 -3.52 -8.64
C LYS A 44 -8.01 -4.15 -7.25
N THR A 45 -7.73 -3.35 -6.23
CA THR A 45 -7.89 -3.77 -4.83
C THR A 45 -9.12 -3.12 -4.21
N ASP A 46 -9.63 -3.73 -3.15
CA ASP A 46 -10.69 -3.17 -2.32
C ASP A 46 -10.17 -2.17 -1.26
N LEU A 47 -8.92 -1.74 -1.39
CA LEU A 47 -8.33 -0.71 -0.53
C LEU A 47 -9.05 0.63 -0.72
N ASP A 48 -9.35 1.26 0.40
CA ASP A 48 -10.08 2.53 0.43
C ASP A 48 -9.38 3.58 1.30
N ASN A 49 -8.83 3.17 2.44
CA ASN A 49 -8.10 4.08 3.31
C ASN A 49 -6.70 3.53 3.61
N ILE A 50 -5.69 4.39 3.54
CA ILE A 50 -4.31 4.05 3.86
C ILE A 50 -3.77 5.09 4.83
N HIS A 51 -3.28 4.64 5.99
CA HIS A 51 -2.60 5.46 6.98
C HIS A 51 -1.17 4.95 7.15
N ILE A 52 -0.19 5.82 6.92
CA ILE A 52 1.23 5.53 7.08
C ILE A 52 1.73 6.25 8.33
N PHE A 53 2.41 5.53 9.21
CA PHE A 53 3.10 6.07 10.37
C PHE A 53 4.61 5.89 10.17
N ILE A 54 5.36 6.99 10.22
CA ILE A 54 6.82 7.00 10.08
C ILE A 54 7.47 7.19 11.45
N ILE A 55 8.16 6.16 11.91
CA ILE A 55 8.85 6.12 13.20
C ILE A 55 10.35 5.88 12.98
N ARG A 56 11.14 6.93 13.10
CA ARG A 56 12.58 7.02 12.78
C ARG A 56 12.82 6.59 11.33
N THR A 57 13.28 5.36 11.15
CA THR A 57 13.58 4.73 9.86
C THR A 57 12.61 3.59 9.52
N SER A 58 11.55 3.43 10.30
CA SER A 58 10.57 2.35 10.15
C SER A 58 9.21 2.89 9.75
N PHE A 59 8.51 2.14 8.89
CA PHE A 59 7.14 2.42 8.48
C PHE A 59 6.18 1.46 9.17
N SER A 60 5.02 1.97 9.57
CA SER A 60 3.84 1.17 9.91
C SER A 60 2.69 1.62 9.01
N ILE A 61 1.91 0.68 8.50
CA ILE A 61 0.85 0.96 7.54
C ILE A 61 -0.43 0.32 8.05
N ILE A 62 -1.51 1.09 8.06
CA ILE A 62 -2.86 0.62 8.35
C ILE A 62 -3.68 0.83 7.09
N CYS A 63 -4.22 -0.27 6.57
CA CYS A 63 -5.09 -0.27 5.40
C CYS A 63 -6.52 -0.63 5.82
N HIS A 64 -7.51 0.10 5.32
CA HIS A 64 -8.92 -0.21 5.48
C HIS A 64 -9.58 -0.47 4.12
N SER A 65 -10.43 -1.50 4.07
CA SER A 65 -11.26 -1.86 2.91
C SER A 65 -12.73 -1.95 3.34
N PRO A 66 -13.67 -1.29 2.64
CA PRO A 66 -15.08 -1.28 3.00
C PRO A 66 -15.76 -2.65 2.82
N LYS A 67 -15.17 -3.56 2.02
CA LYS A 67 -15.73 -4.88 1.74
C LYS A 67 -15.54 -5.91 2.86
N LEU A 68 -14.83 -5.57 3.93
CA LEU A 68 -14.64 -6.42 5.11
C LEU A 68 -14.79 -5.59 6.39
N PHE A 69 -16.01 -5.54 6.92
CA PHE A 69 -16.22 -5.27 8.34
C PHE A 69 -15.45 -6.33 9.13
N LEU A 70 -14.56 -5.89 10.03
CA LEU A 70 -13.62 -6.68 10.84
C LEU A 70 -12.26 -6.98 10.19
N THR A 71 -11.38 -5.99 10.23
CA THR A 71 -10.15 -6.22 11.01
C THR A 71 -9.86 -5.00 11.90
N ASN A 72 -10.39 -5.01 13.13
CA ASN A 72 -9.67 -4.45 14.29
C ASN A 72 -8.44 -5.33 14.58
N GLY A 73 -7.65 -5.61 13.54
CA GLY A 73 -6.39 -6.29 13.66
C GLY A 73 -5.36 -5.24 14.00
N ASN A 74 -5.20 -4.96 15.30
CA ASN A 74 -3.90 -4.54 15.82
C ASN A 74 -2.90 -5.65 15.44
N GLY A 75 -2.32 -5.55 14.25
CA GLY A 75 -1.66 -6.70 13.65
C GLY A 75 -1.12 -6.44 12.25
N PHE A 76 -0.50 -5.27 12.04
CA PHE A 76 0.44 -5.11 10.93
C PHE A 76 1.84 -5.29 11.52
N GLY A 77 2.55 -6.31 11.03
CA GLY A 77 3.81 -6.77 11.61
C GLY A 77 4.80 -5.63 11.85
N LYS A 78 5.51 -5.68 12.96
CA LYS A 78 6.69 -4.83 13.19
C LYS A 78 7.71 -5.13 12.05
N ASN A 79 8.32 -4.09 11.47
CA ASN A 79 9.40 -4.16 10.45
C ASN A 79 8.98 -4.26 8.96
N TRP A 80 8.08 -3.38 8.47
CA TRP A 80 7.86 -3.26 7.02
C TRP A 80 9.05 -2.57 6.35
N THR A 81 9.49 -3.11 5.22
CA THR A 81 10.57 -2.51 4.42
C THR A 81 10.02 -1.50 3.42
N SER A 82 10.88 -0.60 2.91
CA SER A 82 10.55 0.31 1.80
C SER A 82 10.05 -0.46 0.56
N SER A 83 10.55 -1.66 0.31
CA SER A 83 10.09 -2.56 -0.75
C SER A 83 8.64 -3.01 -0.57
N ASP A 84 8.24 -3.34 0.66
CA ASP A 84 6.85 -3.73 0.95
C ASP A 84 5.92 -2.53 0.77
N LEU A 85 6.31 -1.36 1.26
CA LEU A 85 5.56 -0.11 1.06
C LEU A 85 5.37 0.20 -0.43
N LYS A 86 6.42 0.09 -1.24
CA LYS A 86 6.35 0.30 -2.69
C LYS A 86 5.30 -0.59 -3.35
N ILE A 87 5.19 -1.85 -2.93
CA ILE A 87 4.24 -2.81 -3.51
C ILE A 87 2.80 -2.49 -3.09
N ILE A 88 2.56 -2.11 -1.83
CA ILE A 88 1.23 -1.69 -1.40
C ILE A 88 0.76 -0.47 -2.17
N LEU A 89 1.63 0.54 -2.28
CA LEU A 89 1.30 1.76 -2.99
C LEU A 89 1.05 1.46 -4.48
N LYS A 90 1.83 0.56 -5.09
CA LYS A 90 1.57 0.08 -6.46
C LYS A 90 0.19 -0.59 -6.59
N MET A 91 -0.20 -1.44 -5.64
CA MET A 91 -1.52 -2.08 -5.63
C MET A 91 -2.66 -1.06 -5.45
N ALA A 92 -2.42 0.02 -4.72
CA ALA A 92 -3.39 1.08 -4.52
C ALA A 92 -3.55 2.00 -5.74
N GLN A 93 -2.61 2.02 -6.70
CA GLN A 93 -2.66 2.88 -7.90
C GLN A 93 -3.85 2.61 -8.82
N ASN A 94 -4.37 1.39 -8.81
CA ASN A 94 -5.51 1.01 -9.66
C ASN A 94 -6.86 1.18 -8.95
N SER A 95 -6.85 1.73 -7.73
CA SER A 95 -8.01 1.98 -6.91
C SER A 95 -8.11 3.48 -6.58
N LYS A 96 -9.35 3.95 -6.38
CA LYS A 96 -9.61 5.30 -5.87
C LYS A 96 -9.76 5.20 -4.36
N LEU A 97 -8.84 5.81 -3.62
CA LEU A 97 -8.83 5.84 -2.17
C LEU A 97 -9.73 6.98 -1.66
N SER A 98 -10.58 6.71 -0.69
CA SER A 98 -11.30 7.78 0.02
C SER A 98 -10.34 8.60 0.89
N TYR A 99 -9.37 7.96 1.54
CA TYR A 99 -8.45 8.64 2.48
C TYR A 99 -7.02 8.13 2.38
N PHE A 100 -6.06 9.04 2.29
CA PHE A 100 -4.64 8.76 2.40
C PHE A 100 -4.02 9.68 3.44
N SER A 101 -3.45 9.14 4.51
CA SER A 101 -2.72 9.98 5.47
C SER A 101 -1.34 9.47 5.85
N VAL A 102 -0.47 10.43 6.16
CA VAL A 102 0.91 10.20 6.57
C VAL A 102 1.14 10.93 7.89
N ASN A 103 1.41 10.19 8.96
CA ASN A 103 1.77 10.73 10.25
C ASN A 103 3.27 10.48 10.50
N THR A 104 4.01 11.54 10.75
CA THR A 104 5.45 11.49 11.05
C THR A 104 5.70 12.02 12.44
N ASN A 105 6.73 11.55 13.13
CA ASN A 105 7.26 12.29 14.28
C ASN A 105 8.11 13.47 13.75
N PRO A 106 8.05 14.68 14.35
CA PRO A 106 8.81 15.85 13.89
C PRO A 106 10.31 15.62 13.74
N ASP A 107 10.88 14.67 14.47
CA ASP A 107 12.32 14.39 14.45
C ASP A 107 12.77 13.42 13.33
N ASN A 108 11.85 12.93 12.47
CA ASN A 108 12.11 11.83 11.53
C ASN A 108 12.17 12.26 10.04
N ALA A 109 13.16 13.08 9.66
CA ALA A 109 13.31 13.53 8.27
C ALA A 109 13.64 12.39 7.28
N GLU A 110 14.49 11.43 7.67
CA GLU A 110 14.99 10.38 6.76
C GLU A 110 13.88 9.46 6.21
N GLY A 111 12.94 9.02 7.06
CA GLY A 111 11.84 8.16 6.61
C GLY A 111 10.86 8.87 5.67
N LEU A 112 10.85 10.21 5.67
CA LEU A 112 10.03 10.99 4.75
C LEU A 112 10.62 11.03 3.34
N ASP A 113 11.95 11.14 3.22
CA ASP A 113 12.65 11.14 1.93
C ASP A 113 12.42 9.82 1.19
N ASP A 114 12.50 8.69 1.89
CA ASP A 114 12.19 7.35 1.35
C ASP A 114 10.75 7.28 0.82
N LEU A 115 9.77 7.80 1.58
CA LEU A 115 8.38 7.81 1.15
C LEU A 115 8.19 8.73 -0.07
N GLU A 116 8.82 9.90 -0.08
CA GLU A 116 8.76 10.83 -1.22
C GLU A 116 9.37 10.20 -2.48
N GLU A 117 10.51 9.53 -2.36
CA GLU A 117 11.13 8.78 -3.47
C GLU A 117 10.20 7.67 -3.98
N ILE A 118 9.62 6.88 -3.07
CA ILE A 118 8.69 5.81 -3.44
C ILE A 118 7.47 6.38 -4.17
N LEU A 119 6.91 7.50 -3.70
CA LEU A 119 5.77 8.17 -4.30
C LEU A 119 6.10 8.79 -5.67
N LYS A 120 7.31 9.34 -5.86
CA LYS A 120 7.79 9.87 -7.14
C LYS A 120 8.01 8.78 -8.18
N ASN A 121 8.51 7.62 -7.76
CA ASN A 121 8.82 6.48 -8.63
C ASN A 121 7.60 5.59 -8.94
N GLN A 122 6.41 6.03 -8.57
CA GLN A 122 5.14 5.36 -8.86
C GLN A 122 4.78 5.50 -10.35
N THR A 123 4.37 4.40 -10.99
CA THR A 123 3.96 4.41 -12.42
C THR A 123 2.73 5.27 -12.68
N ARG A 124 1.86 5.42 -11.69
CA ARG A 124 0.67 6.28 -11.70
C ARG A 124 0.52 6.99 -10.36
N PRO A 125 0.07 8.26 -10.32
CA PRO A 125 -0.27 8.92 -9.07
C PRO A 125 -1.36 8.15 -8.32
N LEU A 126 -1.32 8.17 -7.00
CA LEU A 126 -2.41 7.66 -6.17
C LEU A 126 -3.63 8.54 -6.37
N GLN A 127 -4.76 7.92 -6.71
CA GLN A 127 -6.04 8.63 -6.80
C GLN A 127 -6.67 8.63 -5.42
N THR A 128 -6.66 9.78 -4.73
CA THR A 128 -7.24 9.92 -3.41
C THR A 128 -8.19 11.11 -3.33
N GLU A 129 -9.31 10.96 -2.62
CA GLU A 129 -10.27 12.04 -2.39
C GLU A 129 -9.77 13.00 -1.30
N HIS A 130 -9.16 12.45 -0.24
CA HIS A 130 -8.65 13.22 0.88
C HIS A 130 -7.21 12.81 1.20
N PHE A 131 -6.32 13.80 1.24
CA PHE A 131 -4.93 13.63 1.67
C PHE A 131 -4.64 14.46 2.92
N GLU A 132 -4.06 13.83 3.94
CA GLU A 132 -3.64 14.48 5.17
C GLU A 132 -2.21 14.11 5.53
N MET A 133 -1.45 15.08 6.04
CA MET A 133 -0.12 14.81 6.57
C MET A 133 0.11 15.58 7.87
N GLU A 134 0.51 14.87 8.93
CA GLU A 134 0.70 15.42 10.27
C GLU A 134 2.09 15.12 10.84
N GLY A 135 2.59 16.02 11.69
CA GLY A 135 3.74 15.77 12.54
C GLY A 135 5.12 16.01 11.90
N SER A 136 5.20 16.82 10.84
CA SER A 136 6.44 17.51 10.49
C SER A 136 6.14 19.00 10.39
N GLU A 137 6.71 19.80 11.30
CA GLU A 137 6.64 21.28 11.25
C GLU A 137 7.21 21.83 9.92
N ILE A 138 7.98 21.01 9.18
CA ILE A 138 8.69 21.37 7.94
C ILE A 138 7.74 21.44 6.72
N LEU A 139 6.52 20.89 6.79
CA LEU A 139 5.60 20.85 5.64
C LEU A 139 4.39 21.78 5.69
N LYS A 140 4.24 22.58 6.77
CA LYS A 140 3.19 23.61 6.81
C LYS A 140 3.30 24.64 5.67
N ASN A 141 4.47 24.81 5.06
CA ASN A 141 4.72 25.82 4.01
C ASN A 141 5.04 25.29 2.61
N GLY A 142 4.76 24.02 2.34
CA GLY A 142 4.45 23.59 0.97
C GLY A 142 5.43 22.62 0.34
N ARG A 143 4.93 21.43 0.01
CA ARG A 143 5.41 20.70 -1.17
C ARG A 143 4.54 19.58 -1.71
N LEU A 144 3.25 19.53 -1.35
CA LEU A 144 2.31 18.55 -1.94
C LEU A 144 0.99 19.23 -2.26
N ARG A 145 1.02 20.25 -3.14
CA ARG A 145 -0.18 20.59 -3.91
C ARG A 145 -0.27 19.58 -5.05
N SER A 146 -1.29 18.74 -4.99
CA SER A 146 -1.75 17.90 -6.08
C SER A 146 -1.84 18.74 -7.36
N ARG A 147 -1.25 18.21 -8.44
CA ARG A 147 -1.60 18.58 -9.80
C ARG A 147 -2.52 17.51 -10.35
#